data_AF-A0A371PB74-F1
#
_entry.id   AF-A0A371PB74-F1
#
_cell.length_a   1.000
_cell.length_b   1.000
_cell.length_c   1.000
_cell.angle_alpha   90.00
_cell.angle_beta   90.00
_cell.angle_gamma   90.00
#
_symmetry.space_group_name_H-M   'P 1'
#
loop_
_entity.id
_entity.type
_entity.pdbx_description
1 polymer ?
#
loop_
_entity_poly.entity_id
_entity_poly.type
_entity_poly.pdbx_seq_one_letter_code
_entity_poly.pdbx_strand_id
1 'polypeptide(L)'
;MSGVALALALSLGGTLAACGGSDGSDGSSDKAESTPSATASEPAATEEPTASAAPEGDTGDKPSKEDVVAGYTKVLKSTAGANLPEDIVNKVVTCFADELYDTASTQTLQAIADAQPTNVNPADMQAFTDASTACTKKISGQ
;
A
#
# COMPACT_ATOMS: atom_id res chain seq x y z
N MET A 1 16.49 -6.68 -45.63
CA MET A 1 15.58 -5.81 -46.41
C MET A 1 14.20 -6.46 -46.40
N SER A 2 13.13 -5.66 -46.35
CA SER A 2 11.73 -6.01 -46.05
C SER A 2 11.44 -6.02 -44.53
N GLY A 3 10.81 -5.02 -43.90
CA GLY A 3 10.04 -3.89 -44.42
C GLY A 3 8.55 -4.20 -44.41
N VAL A 4 7.87 -3.92 -43.29
CA VAL A 4 6.47 -3.48 -43.24
C VAL A 4 6.32 -2.55 -42.04
N ALA A 5 6.23 -1.26 -42.33
CA ALA A 5 5.74 -0.25 -41.40
C ALA A 5 4.20 -0.32 -41.43
N LEU A 6 3.57 -0.51 -40.27
CA LEU A 6 2.12 -0.33 -40.14
C LEU A 6 1.88 0.82 -39.15
N ALA A 7 1.79 2.03 -39.72
CA ALA A 7 1.34 3.22 -39.02
C ALA A 7 -0.17 3.14 -38.85
N LEU A 8 -0.64 2.96 -37.62
CA LEU A 8 -2.04 3.18 -37.25
C LEU A 8 -2.18 4.64 -36.81
N ALA A 9 -2.78 5.42 -37.72
CA ALA A 9 -3.06 6.82 -37.57
C ALA A 9 -4.20 7.10 -36.58
N LEU A 10 -4.05 8.28 -35.97
CA LEU A 10 -4.93 9.05 -35.11
C LEU A 10 -6.43 8.94 -35.43
N SER A 11 -7.25 8.85 -34.37
CA SER A 11 -8.59 9.46 -34.21
C SER A 11 -9.22 8.86 -32.94
N LEU A 12 -9.60 9.60 -31.89
CA LEU A 12 -10.65 10.61 -31.82
C LEU A 12 -10.49 11.40 -30.50
N GLY A 13 -10.48 12.73 -30.59
CA GLY A 13 -10.61 13.60 -29.42
C GLY A 13 -12.00 13.48 -28.80
N GLY A 14 -12.04 13.36 -27.48
CA GLY A 14 -13.23 13.51 -26.66
C GLY A 14 -12.99 14.60 -25.62
N THR A 15 -13.60 15.76 -25.83
CA THR A 15 -13.67 16.87 -24.89
C THR A 15 -14.59 16.48 -23.73
N LEU A 16 -14.02 16.12 -22.57
CA LEU A 16 -14.74 16.04 -21.31
C LEU A 16 -14.99 17.48 -20.80
N ALA A 17 -16.05 18.10 -21.33
CA ALA A 17 -16.70 19.23 -20.70
C ALA A 17 -17.47 18.72 -19.48
N ALA A 18 -16.79 18.58 -18.34
CA ALA A 18 -17.45 18.46 -17.04
C ALA A 18 -17.71 19.88 -16.51
N CYS A 19 -18.79 20.48 -17.02
CA CYS A 19 -19.43 21.63 -16.41
C CYS A 19 -20.51 21.10 -15.45
N GLY A 20 -20.36 21.35 -14.16
CA GLY A 20 -21.28 20.89 -13.13
C GLY A 20 -21.08 21.70 -11.85
N GLY A 21 -21.40 22.99 -11.92
CA GLY A 21 -21.51 23.86 -10.75
C GLY A 21 -22.95 23.91 -10.25
N SER A 22 -23.11 23.86 -8.92
CA SER A 22 -24.22 24.29 -8.05
C SER A 22 -23.87 23.74 -6.65
N ASP A 23 -24.06 24.39 -5.51
CA ASP A 23 -24.47 25.72 -5.08
C ASP A 23 -24.11 25.75 -3.57
N GLY A 24 -23.89 26.92 -2.98
CA GLY A 24 -23.22 27.09 -1.70
C GLY A 24 -23.96 26.61 -0.45
N SER A 25 -23.22 26.57 0.66
CA SER A 25 -23.75 26.79 2.00
C SER A 25 -22.65 27.35 2.90
N ASP A 26 -22.78 28.65 3.17
CA ASP A 26 -22.13 29.37 4.27
C ASP A 26 -22.29 28.67 5.62
N GLY A 27 -21.27 28.75 6.46
CA GLY A 27 -21.30 28.29 7.84
C GLY A 27 -20.04 28.68 8.61
N SER A 28 -20.03 29.92 9.11
CA SER A 28 -19.01 30.53 9.96
C SER A 28 -18.80 29.82 11.31
N SER A 29 -17.57 30.00 11.83
CA SER A 29 -17.19 30.00 13.26
C SER A 29 -17.27 28.63 13.97
N ASP A 30 -16.30 28.22 14.80
CA ASP A 30 -15.73 28.96 15.91
C ASP A 30 -14.33 28.43 16.29
N LYS A 31 -13.52 29.38 16.75
CA LYS A 31 -12.26 29.19 17.45
C LYS A 31 -12.57 28.88 18.91
N ALA A 32 -12.05 27.78 19.44
CA ALA A 32 -11.92 27.61 20.90
C ALA A 32 -10.68 26.77 21.22
N GLU A 33 -9.60 27.49 21.51
CA GLU A 33 -8.52 27.09 22.39
C GLU A 33 -9.08 26.89 23.80
N SER A 34 -8.74 25.77 24.46
CA SER A 34 -8.53 25.68 25.92
C SER A 34 -8.03 24.27 26.28
N THR A 35 -6.75 24.20 26.62
CA THR A 35 -6.16 23.23 27.57
C THR A 35 -6.66 23.56 29.00
N PRO A 36 -6.23 22.91 30.11
CA PRO A 36 -5.48 21.65 30.33
C PRO A 36 -6.20 20.73 31.36
N SER A 37 -5.67 19.53 31.65
CA SER A 37 -5.55 19.07 33.05
C SER A 37 -4.67 17.83 33.18
N ALA A 38 -3.73 17.93 34.11
CA ALA A 38 -2.79 16.89 34.52
C ALA A 38 -3.46 15.84 35.41
N THR A 39 -2.88 14.63 35.46
CA THR A 39 -2.67 13.91 36.72
C THR A 39 -1.57 12.87 36.51
N ALA A 40 -0.52 13.03 37.29
CA ALA A 40 0.57 12.10 37.45
C ALA A 40 0.10 10.83 38.19
N SER A 41 0.62 9.68 37.79
CA SER A 41 0.84 8.56 38.70
C SER A 41 2.03 7.76 38.20
N GLU A 42 3.10 7.88 38.97
CA GLU A 42 4.25 6.97 39.04
C GLU A 42 3.74 5.51 39.16
N PRO A 43 4.49 4.52 38.65
CA PRO A 43 5.44 3.88 39.55
C PRO A 43 6.80 3.57 38.93
N ALA A 44 7.79 3.55 39.82
CA ALA A 44 9.13 3.03 39.61
C ALA A 44 9.17 1.50 39.42
N ALA A 45 10.06 1.05 38.53
CA ALA A 45 10.93 -0.14 38.64
C ALA A 45 11.57 -0.34 37.24
N THR A 46 12.85 -0.04 37.04
CA THR A 46 13.99 -0.93 37.32
C THR A 46 14.06 -2.10 36.33
N GLU A 47 15.11 -2.03 35.51
CA GLU A 47 15.82 -3.07 34.76
C GLU A 47 15.66 -3.06 33.23
N GLU A 48 16.83 -2.84 32.62
CA GLU A 48 17.16 -3.01 31.21
C GLU A 48 16.78 -4.41 30.72
N PRO A 49 16.47 -4.54 29.43
CA PRO A 49 17.53 -5.07 28.60
C PRO A 49 17.75 -4.21 27.36
N THR A 50 19.03 -4.04 27.06
CA THR A 50 19.63 -3.56 25.82
C THR A 50 18.81 -3.91 24.58
N ALA A 51 18.18 -2.91 23.96
CA ALA A 51 17.79 -2.96 22.56
C ALA A 51 18.60 -1.90 21.81
N SER A 52 19.69 -2.38 21.23
CA SER A 52 20.53 -1.63 20.30
C SER A 52 19.69 -1.19 19.10
N ALA A 53 19.57 0.13 18.95
CA ALA A 53 19.35 0.89 17.72
C ALA A 53 18.31 0.37 16.70
N ALA A 54 17.22 1.12 16.57
CA ALA A 54 16.61 1.39 15.26
C ALA A 54 16.35 2.90 15.17
N PRO A 55 16.70 3.57 14.06
CA PRO A 55 16.47 5.00 13.91
C PRO A 55 14.97 5.28 13.91
N GLU A 56 14.55 6.15 14.83
CA GLU A 56 13.24 6.79 14.81
C GLU A 56 13.15 7.65 13.55
N GLY A 57 12.24 7.30 12.64
CA GLY A 57 12.11 8.00 11.37
C GLY A 57 11.15 7.36 10.38
N ASP A 58 9.92 7.08 10.78
CA ASP A 58 8.74 7.19 9.91
C ASP A 58 7.50 7.21 10.83
N THR A 59 6.90 8.37 11.05
CA THR A 59 5.73 8.56 11.93
C THR A 59 4.44 8.14 11.23
N GLY A 60 4.40 6.88 10.83
CA GLY A 60 3.23 6.13 10.40
C GLY A 60 3.59 4.67 10.61
N ASP A 61 2.97 4.03 11.60
CA ASP A 61 3.33 2.66 11.97
C ASP A 61 3.28 1.75 10.74
N LYS A 62 4.44 1.24 10.34
CA LYS A 62 4.56 0.26 9.26
C LYS A 62 3.63 -0.92 9.61
N PRO A 63 2.65 -1.26 8.74
CA PRO A 63 1.69 -2.31 9.05
C PRO A 63 2.42 -3.64 9.22
N SER A 64 1.84 -4.57 9.97
CA SER A 64 2.46 -5.89 10.12
C SER A 64 2.51 -6.66 8.80
N LYS A 65 3.43 -7.62 8.67
CA LYS A 65 3.44 -8.54 7.51
C LYS A 65 2.11 -9.26 7.34
N GLU A 66 1.44 -9.59 8.45
CA GLU A 66 0.15 -10.28 8.46
C GLU A 66 -0.96 -9.39 7.88
N ASP A 67 -0.95 -8.09 8.20
CA ASP A 67 -1.88 -7.12 7.61
C ASP A 67 -1.65 -6.96 6.11
N VAL A 68 -0.39 -6.89 5.67
CA VAL A 68 -0.02 -6.84 4.25
C VAL A 68 -0.50 -8.10 3.51
N VAL A 69 -0.31 -9.28 4.11
CA VAL A 69 -0.81 -10.56 3.57
C VAL A 69 -2.33 -10.55 3.45
N ALA A 70 -3.05 -10.10 4.49
CA ALA A 70 -4.50 -10.05 4.51
C ALA A 70 -5.07 -9.07 3.47
N GLY A 71 -4.47 -7.88 3.37
CA GLY A 71 -4.82 -6.87 2.39
C GLY A 71 -4.56 -7.35 0.95
N TYR A 72 -3.37 -7.89 0.69
CA TYR A 72 -3.03 -8.41 -0.63
C TYR A 72 -3.88 -9.60 -1.05
N THR A 73 -4.30 -10.45 -0.10
CA THR A 73 -5.27 -11.53 -0.35
C THR A 73 -6.58 -10.99 -0.90
N LYS A 74 -7.11 -9.88 -0.35
CA LYS A 74 -8.33 -9.24 -0.87
C LYS A 74 -8.12 -8.72 -2.28
N VAL A 75 -7.00 -8.04 -2.54
CA VAL A 75 -6.66 -7.52 -3.88
C VAL A 75 -6.57 -8.66 -4.90
N LEU A 76 -5.88 -9.75 -4.55
CA LEU A 76 -5.69 -10.89 -5.44
C LEU A 76 -7.02 -11.60 -5.75
N LYS A 77 -7.83 -11.89 -4.72
CA LYS A 77 -9.17 -12.49 -4.90
C LYS A 77 -10.11 -11.58 -5.72
N SER A 78 -10.00 -10.26 -5.56
CA SER A 78 -10.77 -9.29 -6.34
C SER A 78 -10.33 -9.20 -7.82
N THR A 79 -9.03 -9.35 -8.09
CA THR A 79 -8.46 -9.17 -9.44
C THR A 79 -8.48 -10.46 -10.25
N ALA A 80 -8.03 -11.57 -9.66
CA ALA A 80 -7.95 -12.87 -10.32
C ALA A 80 -9.25 -13.69 -10.19
N GLY A 81 -10.20 -13.21 -9.39
CA GLY A 81 -11.47 -13.86 -9.10
C GLY A 81 -11.39 -14.84 -7.92
N ALA A 82 -12.53 -15.09 -7.30
CA ALA A 82 -12.64 -15.91 -6.09
C ALA A 82 -12.38 -17.42 -6.29
N ASN A 83 -12.09 -17.86 -7.52
CA ASN A 83 -11.92 -19.28 -7.86
C ASN A 83 -10.49 -19.80 -7.69
N LEU A 84 -9.55 -18.97 -7.23
CA LEU A 84 -8.19 -19.43 -6.95
C LEU A 84 -8.18 -20.34 -5.70
N PRO A 85 -7.46 -21.48 -5.73
CA PRO A 85 -7.28 -22.32 -4.55
C PRO A 85 -6.62 -21.52 -3.43
N GLU A 86 -7.14 -21.64 -2.20
CA GLU A 86 -6.63 -20.86 -1.05
C GLU A 86 -5.16 -21.14 -0.75
N ASP A 87 -4.69 -22.38 -0.95
CA ASP A 87 -3.28 -22.73 -0.82
C ASP A 87 -2.37 -21.94 -1.77
N ILE A 88 -2.82 -21.70 -3.00
CA ILE A 88 -2.06 -20.93 -3.99
C ILE A 88 -2.09 -19.46 -3.64
N VAL A 89 -3.26 -18.93 -3.26
CA VAL A 89 -3.40 -17.55 -2.80
C VAL A 89 -2.45 -17.29 -1.63
N ASN A 90 -2.52 -18.10 -0.58
CA ASN A 90 -1.66 -17.97 0.61
C ASN A 90 -0.18 -18.04 0.25
N LYS A 91 0.26 -18.99 -0.58
CA LYS A 91 1.66 -19.08 -1.02
C LYS A 91 2.13 -17.81 -1.74
N VAL A 92 1.32 -17.27 -2.65
CA VAL A 92 1.64 -16.06 -3.41
C VAL A 92 1.74 -14.87 -2.47
N VAL A 93 0.72 -14.62 -1.65
CA VAL A 93 0.66 -13.42 -0.81
C VAL A 93 1.70 -13.43 0.31
N THR A 94 1.98 -14.59 0.91
CA THR A 94 3.02 -14.73 1.94
C THR A 94 4.40 -14.50 1.34
N CYS A 95 4.70 -15.15 0.21
CA CYS A 95 5.97 -14.93 -0.48
C CYS A 95 6.13 -13.45 -0.86
N PHE A 96 5.06 -12.85 -1.40
CA PHE A 96 5.10 -11.47 -1.86
C PHE A 96 5.37 -10.50 -0.71
N ALA A 97 4.71 -10.71 0.44
CA ALA A 97 4.99 -9.94 1.64
C ALA A 97 6.45 -10.14 2.10
N ASP A 98 6.98 -11.36 2.07
CA ASP A 98 8.38 -11.60 2.46
C ASP A 98 9.41 -10.89 1.57
N GLU A 99 9.17 -10.84 0.25
CA GLU A 99 10.08 -10.16 -0.68
C GLU A 99 9.93 -8.63 -0.63
N LEU A 100 8.71 -8.12 -0.47
CA LEU A 100 8.44 -6.69 -0.57
C LEU A 100 8.64 -5.94 0.75
N TYR A 101 8.35 -6.56 1.89
CA TYR A 101 8.16 -5.86 3.16
C TYR A 101 9.36 -5.04 3.62
N ASP A 102 10.58 -5.53 3.42
CA ASP A 102 11.79 -4.82 3.86
C ASP A 102 12.25 -3.76 2.85
N THR A 103 11.72 -3.79 1.62
CA THR A 103 12.18 -2.93 0.51
C THR A 103 11.20 -1.80 0.20
N ALA A 104 9.89 -2.01 0.33
CA ALA A 104 8.88 -1.01 0.02
C ALA A 104 8.73 0.04 1.12
N SER A 105 8.26 1.22 0.73
CA SER A 105 7.89 2.28 1.67
C SER A 105 6.68 1.89 2.53
N THR A 106 6.59 2.49 3.72
CA THR A 106 5.45 2.36 4.62
C THR A 106 4.13 2.66 3.90
N GLN A 107 4.09 3.70 3.06
CA GLN A 107 2.91 4.05 2.26
C GLN A 107 2.44 2.89 1.39
N THR A 108 3.36 2.23 0.68
CA THR A 108 3.01 1.09 -0.19
C THR A 108 2.50 -0.09 0.62
N LEU A 109 3.16 -0.41 1.74
CA LEU A 109 2.73 -1.51 2.60
C LEU A 109 1.36 -1.23 3.21
N GLN A 110 1.11 0.01 3.63
CA GLN A 110 -0.19 0.45 4.13
C GLN A 110 -1.27 0.35 3.04
N ALA A 111 -0.99 0.85 1.85
CA ALA A 111 -1.89 0.74 0.70
C ALA A 111 -2.24 -0.72 0.38
N ILE A 112 -1.28 -1.64 0.49
CA ILE A 112 -1.52 -3.07 0.28
C ILE A 112 -2.36 -3.65 1.42
N ALA A 113 -2.03 -3.36 2.68
CA ALA A 113 -2.78 -3.81 3.86
C ALA A 113 -4.25 -3.35 3.84
N ASP A 114 -4.49 -2.12 3.41
CA ASP A 114 -5.82 -1.52 3.25
C ASP A 114 -6.54 -1.97 1.96
N ALA A 115 -5.91 -2.82 1.14
CA ALA A 115 -6.40 -3.29 -0.15
C ALA A 115 -6.72 -2.14 -1.14
N GLN A 116 -5.90 -1.10 -1.13
CA GLN A 116 -5.98 0.09 -1.98
C GLN A 116 -4.82 0.15 -2.98
N PRO A 117 -4.83 -0.67 -4.06
CA PRO A 117 -3.73 -0.73 -5.02
C PRO A 117 -3.46 0.60 -5.75
N THR A 118 -4.42 1.52 -5.76
CA THR A 118 -4.27 2.87 -6.35
C THR A 118 -3.42 3.82 -5.50
N ASN A 119 -3.14 3.47 -4.25
CA ASN A 119 -2.43 4.32 -3.29
C ASN A 119 -0.97 3.90 -3.06
N VAL A 120 -0.50 2.91 -3.82
CA VAL A 120 0.90 2.45 -3.82
C VAL A 120 1.83 3.56 -4.29
N ASN A 121 2.99 3.69 -3.66
CA ASN A 121 4.00 4.65 -4.06
C ASN A 121 4.62 4.25 -5.42
N PRO A 122 4.60 5.11 -6.46
CA PRO A 122 5.18 4.77 -7.76
C PRO A 122 6.68 4.43 -7.70
N ALA A 123 7.42 4.94 -6.72
CA ALA A 123 8.83 4.60 -6.52
C ALA A 123 9.05 3.12 -6.17
N ASP A 124 8.05 2.46 -5.57
CA ASP A 124 8.13 1.06 -5.14
C ASP A 124 7.67 0.07 -6.22
N MET A 125 7.24 0.54 -7.40
CA MET A 125 6.72 -0.34 -8.46
C MET A 125 7.75 -1.37 -8.95
N GLN A 126 9.03 -1.00 -8.95
CA GLN A 126 10.11 -1.92 -9.31
C GLN A 126 10.22 -3.03 -8.26
N ALA A 127 10.27 -2.68 -6.97
CA ALA A 127 10.31 -3.65 -5.88
C ALA A 127 9.06 -4.56 -5.88
N PHE A 128 7.89 -4.00 -6.16
CA PHE A 128 6.64 -4.76 -6.34
C PHE A 128 6.77 -5.81 -7.48
N THR A 129 7.32 -5.39 -8.62
CA THR A 129 7.51 -6.27 -9.79
C THR A 129 8.53 -7.36 -9.52
N ASP A 130 9.63 -7.01 -8.85
CA ASP A 130 10.70 -7.93 -8.49
C ASP A 130 10.21 -8.97 -7.48
N ALA A 131 9.48 -8.55 -6.45
CA ALA A 131 8.82 -9.44 -5.48
C ALA A 131 7.85 -10.41 -6.18
N SER A 132 7.00 -9.91 -7.07
CA SER A 132 6.06 -10.74 -7.85
C SER A 132 6.80 -11.80 -8.69
N THR A 133 7.90 -11.38 -9.33
CA THR A 133 8.71 -12.24 -10.19
C THR A 133 9.46 -13.30 -9.37
N ALA A 134 10.07 -12.90 -8.26
CA ALA A 134 10.78 -13.79 -7.35
C ALA A 134 9.83 -14.87 -6.81
N CYS A 135 8.62 -14.47 -6.39
CA CYS A 135 7.62 -15.39 -5.90
C CYS A 135 7.08 -16.34 -6.96
N THR A 136 6.85 -15.85 -8.17
CA THR A 136 6.43 -16.70 -9.28
C THR A 136 7.48 -17.78 -9.57
N LYS A 137 8.77 -17.43 -9.57
CA LYS A 137 9.88 -18.38 -9.74
C LYS A 137 9.92 -19.41 -8.61
N LYS A 138 9.91 -18.95 -7.36
CA LYS A 138 9.91 -19.80 -6.16
C LYS A 138 8.75 -20.79 -6.15
N ILE A 139 7.53 -20.35 -6.47
CA ILE A 139 6.33 -21.18 -6.47
C ILE A 139 6.33 -22.16 -7.65
N SER A 140 6.84 -21.74 -8.81
CA SER A 140 6.92 -22.59 -10.01
C SER A 140 8.13 -23.55 -10.01
N GLY A 141 9.01 -23.46 -9.01
CA GLY A 141 10.23 -24.26 -8.91
C GLY A 141 11.30 -23.90 -9.95
N GLN A 142 11.29 -22.65 -10.43
CA GLN A 142 12.28 -22.10 -11.37
C GLN A 142 13.40 -21.33 -10.65
#